data_AF-A0A7L3GE23-F1
#
_entry.id   AF-A0A7L3GE23-F1
#
_cell.length_a   1.000
_cell.length_b   1.000
_cell.length_c   1.000
_cell.angle_alpha   90.00
_cell.angle_beta   90.00
_cell.angle_gamma   90.00
#
_symmetry.space_group_name_H-M   'P 1'
#
loop_
_entity.id
_entity.type
_entity.pdbx_description
1 polymer ?
#
loop_
_entity_poly.entity_id
_entity_poly.type
_entity_poly.pdbx_seq_one_letter_code
_entity_poly.pdbx_strand_id
1 'polypeptide(L)'
;QEPESPGAFQFGVAAGRIPEVPFGLSTSPAVLSHYGVTANTVTLFRRVDNDRRDLDMNSKDVDAEKMTRFIRMNELRLVTEYNPVTAIGVMQSSLQLHLLLITDKMSPKHPEQMHRYRAAAELFKGKV
;
A
#
# COMPACT_ATOMS: atom_id res chain seq x y z
N GLN A 1 18.81 4.43 -16.88
CA GLN A 1 19.57 3.43 -16.11
C GLN A 1 18.78 3.13 -14.86
N GLU A 2 18.56 1.85 -14.54
CA GLU A 2 18.09 1.49 -13.22
C GLU A 2 19.19 1.82 -12.19
N PRO A 3 18.84 2.34 -11.00
CA PRO A 3 19.82 2.65 -9.96
C PRO A 3 20.52 1.38 -9.45
N GLU A 4 21.85 1.33 -9.52
CA GLU A 4 22.65 0.20 -9.01
C GLU A 4 23.11 0.44 -7.57
N SER A 5 22.19 0.40 -6.61
CA SER A 5 22.52 0.46 -5.17
C SER A 5 22.00 -0.76 -4.42
N PRO A 6 22.60 -1.15 -3.27
CA PRO A 6 22.08 -2.23 -2.44
C PRO A 6 20.60 -2.02 -2.06
N GLY A 7 20.19 -0.77 -1.80
CA GLY A 7 18.79 -0.43 -1.52
C GLY A 7 17.88 -0.65 -2.72
N ALA A 8 18.31 -0.27 -3.93
CA ALA A 8 17.54 -0.51 -5.16
C ALA A 8 17.38 -2.00 -5.47
N PHE A 9 18.41 -2.81 -5.20
CA PHE A 9 18.32 -4.27 -5.33
C PHE A 9 17.29 -4.86 -4.35
N GLN A 10 17.35 -4.48 -3.06
CA GLN A 10 16.36 -4.93 -2.06
C GLN A 10 14.94 -4.48 -2.42
N PHE A 11 14.78 -3.28 -2.95
CA PHE A 11 13.50 -2.77 -3.45
C PHE A 11 12.96 -3.64 -4.61
N GLY A 12 13.80 -4.03 -5.56
CA GLY A 12 13.42 -4.96 -6.63
C GLY A 12 12.97 -6.32 -6.11
N VAL A 13 13.66 -6.87 -5.11
CA VAL A 13 13.26 -8.12 -4.43
C VAL A 13 11.91 -7.97 -3.73
N ALA A 14 11.68 -6.85 -3.03
CA ALA A 14 10.41 -6.56 -2.38
C ALA A 14 9.26 -6.45 -3.40
N ALA A 15 9.50 -5.81 -4.55
CA ALA A 15 8.53 -5.69 -5.63
C ALA A 15 8.13 -7.07 -6.20
N GLY A 16 9.11 -7.96 -6.38
CA GLY A 16 8.86 -9.34 -6.82
C GLY A 16 8.01 -10.17 -5.83
N ARG A 17 7.97 -9.80 -4.55
CA ARG A 17 7.18 -10.49 -3.51
C ARG A 17 5.70 -10.08 -3.49
N ILE A 18 5.36 -8.91 -4.02
CA ILE A 18 3.99 -8.36 -3.97
C ILE A 18 3.53 -7.85 -5.34
N PRO A 19 3.39 -8.75 -6.34
CA PRO A 19 3.17 -8.38 -7.74
C PRO A 19 1.85 -7.63 -8.01
N GLU A 20 0.90 -7.65 -7.08
CA GLU A 20 -0.36 -6.92 -7.17
C GLU A 20 -0.25 -5.44 -6.80
N VAL A 21 0.90 -4.97 -6.32
CA VAL A 21 1.18 -3.56 -6.04
C VAL A 21 2.05 -3.00 -7.17
N PRO A 22 1.68 -1.87 -7.80
CA PRO A 22 2.53 -1.23 -8.80
C PRO A 22 3.70 -0.52 -8.14
N PHE A 23 4.90 -0.73 -8.67
CA PHE A 23 6.14 -0.10 -8.20
C PHE A 23 6.70 0.87 -9.23
N GLY A 24 7.39 1.89 -8.72
CA GLY A 24 8.20 2.79 -9.52
C GLY A 24 9.48 3.12 -8.76
N LEU A 25 10.58 3.27 -9.49
CA LEU A 25 11.89 3.63 -8.95
C LEU A 25 12.41 4.85 -9.70
N SER A 26 12.89 5.85 -8.98
CA SER A 26 13.42 7.08 -9.57
C SER A 26 14.58 7.64 -8.78
N THR A 27 15.59 8.13 -9.49
CA THR A 27 16.69 8.96 -8.97
C THR A 27 16.66 10.37 -9.56
N SER A 28 15.59 10.74 -10.28
CA SER A 28 15.48 12.05 -10.93
C SER A 28 15.35 13.16 -9.89
N PRO A 29 16.21 14.19 -9.89
CA PRO A 29 16.09 15.31 -8.97
C PRO A 29 14.73 16.01 -9.04
N ALA A 30 14.10 16.06 -10.23
CA ALA A 30 12.78 16.65 -10.39
C ALA A 30 11.70 15.84 -9.66
N VAL A 31 11.77 14.51 -9.71
CA VAL A 31 10.83 13.63 -8.99
C VAL A 31 11.04 13.72 -7.49
N LEU A 32 12.30 13.69 -7.04
CA LEU A 32 12.65 13.81 -5.62
C LEU A 32 12.19 15.15 -5.05
N SER A 33 12.42 16.26 -5.76
CA SER A 33 11.95 17.59 -5.37
C SER A 33 10.43 17.70 -5.35
N HIS A 34 9.73 17.10 -6.32
CA HIS A 34 8.26 17.14 -6.39
C HIS A 34 7.62 16.48 -5.15
N TYR A 35 8.22 15.39 -4.67
CA TYR A 35 7.76 14.69 -3.48
C TYR A 35 8.51 15.09 -2.19
N GLY A 36 9.37 16.11 -2.21
CA GLY A 36 10.11 16.54 -1.02
C GLY A 36 11.00 15.45 -0.39
N VAL A 37 11.53 14.53 -1.19
CA VAL A 37 12.40 13.44 -0.73
C VAL A 37 13.85 13.93 -0.75
N THR A 38 14.51 13.97 0.41
CA THR A 38 15.89 14.46 0.56
C THR A 38 16.92 13.36 0.79
N ALA A 39 16.48 12.12 1.01
CA ALA A 39 17.31 10.94 1.21
C ALA A 39 16.62 9.69 0.67
N ASN A 40 17.34 8.57 0.57
CA ASN A 40 16.78 7.30 0.10
C ASN A 40 15.53 6.93 0.92
N THR A 41 14.40 6.79 0.24
CA THR A 41 13.08 6.62 0.86
C THR A 41 12.23 5.69 0.01
N VAL A 42 11.51 4.76 0.63
CA VAL A 42 10.37 4.08 -0.03
C VAL A 42 9.11 4.84 0.35
N THR A 43 8.39 5.33 -0.65
CA THR A 43 7.11 6.03 -0.46
C THR A 43 5.97 5.17 -0.96
N LEU A 44 4.98 4.93 -0.08
CA LEU A 44 3.69 4.32 -0.41
C LEU A 44 2.65 5.44 -0.59
N PHE A 45 2.05 5.51 -1.78
CA PHE A 45 0.96 6.43 -2.09
C PHE A 45 -0.39 5.71 -2.04
N ARG A 46 -1.30 6.21 -1.20
CA ARG A 46 -2.63 5.64 -0.99
C ARG A 46 -3.67 6.50 -1.69
N ARG A 47 -4.28 5.97 -2.75
CA ARG A 47 -5.31 6.69 -3.54
C ARG A 47 -6.70 6.69 -2.90
N VAL A 48 -6.91 5.85 -1.89
CA VAL A 48 -8.23 5.67 -1.25
C VAL A 48 -8.54 6.84 -0.33
N ASP A 49 -7.54 7.26 0.43
CA ASP A 49 -7.60 8.30 1.45
C ASP A 49 -6.65 9.49 1.16
N ASN A 50 -6.03 9.48 -0.04
CA ASN A 50 -5.05 10.46 -0.52
C ASN A 50 -3.85 10.65 0.42
N ASP A 51 -3.49 9.60 1.16
CA ASP A 51 -2.40 9.65 2.13
C ASP A 51 -1.07 9.12 1.56
N ARG A 52 0.01 9.45 2.24
CA ARG A 52 1.38 9.06 1.91
C ARG A 52 2.08 8.50 3.15
N ARG A 53 2.77 7.38 2.98
CA ARG A 53 3.62 6.79 4.03
C ARG A 53 5.04 6.62 3.52
N ASP A 54 5.99 7.07 4.31
CA ASP A 54 7.41 6.98 3.97
C ASP A 54 8.12 6.01 4.91
N LEU A 55 9.03 5.23 4.33
CA LEU A 55 9.99 4.40 5.04
C LEU A 55 11.38 4.95 4.75
N ASP A 56 12.05 5.42 5.78
CA ASP A 56 13.45 5.84 5.72
C ASP A 56 14.35 4.64 5.41
N MET A 57 15.14 4.73 4.34
CA MET A 57 16.07 3.67 3.93
C MET A 57 17.51 3.89 4.41
N ASN A 58 17.78 4.96 5.16
CA ASN A 58 19.14 5.24 5.64
C ASN A 58 19.59 4.30 6.76
N SER A 59 18.65 3.60 7.40
CA SER A 59 18.97 2.59 8.38
C SER A 59 19.54 1.33 7.72
N LYS A 60 20.69 0.85 8.22
CA LYS A 60 21.44 -0.29 7.65
C LYS A 60 20.67 -1.62 7.66
N ASP A 61 19.55 -1.67 8.38
CA ASP A 61 18.76 -2.86 8.61
C ASP A 61 17.53 -2.95 7.69
N VAL A 62 17.31 -2.00 6.78
CA VAL A 62 16.18 -2.01 5.84
C VAL A 62 16.47 -2.92 4.65
N ASP A 63 15.90 -4.12 4.69
CA ASP A 63 15.96 -5.12 3.62
C ASP A 63 14.60 -5.29 2.92
N ALA A 64 14.55 -6.19 1.94
CA ALA A 64 13.33 -6.50 1.22
C ALA A 64 12.19 -7.00 2.13
N GLU A 65 12.49 -7.67 3.25
CA GLU A 65 11.47 -8.15 4.18
C GLU A 65 10.81 -6.98 4.91
N LYS A 66 11.60 -6.04 5.42
CA LYS A 66 11.08 -4.84 6.07
C LYS A 66 10.30 -3.96 5.11
N MET A 67 10.76 -3.81 3.86
CA MET A 67 10.01 -3.10 2.82
C MET A 67 8.67 -3.77 2.53
N THR A 68 8.66 -5.09 2.32
CA THR A 68 7.41 -5.85 2.10
C THR A 68 6.47 -5.69 3.28
N ARG A 69 6.95 -5.84 4.52
CA ARG A 69 6.13 -5.67 5.73
C ARG A 69 5.57 -4.26 5.84
N PHE A 70 6.40 -3.23 5.60
CA PHE A 70 5.98 -1.83 5.59
C PHE A 70 4.82 -1.62 4.60
N ILE A 71 4.96 -2.10 3.36
CA ILE A 71 3.91 -1.95 2.35
C ILE A 71 2.64 -2.71 2.77
N ARG A 72 2.74 -3.95 3.24
CA ARG A 72 1.58 -4.76 3.65
C ARG A 72 0.81 -4.18 4.84
N MET A 73 1.53 -3.61 5.81
CA MET A 73 0.91 -3.01 6.99
C MET A 73 0.23 -1.68 6.69
N ASN A 74 0.74 -0.94 5.71
CA ASN A 74 0.26 0.41 5.41
C ASN A 74 -0.61 0.47 4.14
N GLU A 75 -0.67 -0.59 3.33
CA GLU A 75 -1.53 -0.60 2.15
C GLU A 75 -3.00 -0.44 2.55
N LEU A 76 -3.72 0.34 1.76
CA LEU A 76 -5.15 0.53 1.93
C LEU A 76 -5.80 0.45 0.55
N ARG A 77 -6.68 -0.53 0.40
CA ARG A 77 -7.49 -0.74 -0.80
C ARG A 77 -8.92 -0.32 -0.51
N LEU A 78 -9.64 0.06 -1.56
CA LEU A 78 -11.03 0.50 -1.45
C LEU A 78 -11.93 -0.56 -0.81
N VAL A 79 -11.63 -1.84 -1.08
CA VAL A 79 -12.11 -2.96 -0.28
C VAL A 79 -10.89 -3.68 0.28
N THR A 80 -10.71 -3.58 1.60
CA THR A 80 -9.62 -4.21 2.34
C THR A 80 -10.20 -5.29 3.25
N GLU A 81 -9.70 -6.53 3.12
CA GLU A 81 -10.04 -7.57 4.09
C GLU A 81 -9.36 -7.25 5.43
N TYR A 82 -10.14 -7.27 6.51
CA TYR A 82 -9.62 -7.04 7.85
C TYR A 82 -8.92 -8.28 8.41
N ASN A 83 -7.65 -8.14 8.76
CA ASN A 83 -6.83 -9.15 9.44
C ASN A 83 -5.70 -8.44 10.23
N PRO A 84 -4.91 -9.16 11.06
CA PRO A 84 -3.87 -8.53 11.87
C PRO A 84 -2.80 -7.72 11.10
N VAL A 85 -2.58 -8.01 9.81
CA VAL A 85 -1.62 -7.29 8.97
C VAL A 85 -2.22 -5.99 8.43
N THR A 86 -3.45 -6.05 7.90
CA THR A 86 -4.12 -4.90 7.27
C THR A 86 -4.79 -3.96 8.28
N ALA A 87 -4.96 -4.41 9.53
CA ALA A 87 -5.57 -3.61 10.60
C ALA A 87 -4.87 -2.26 10.79
N ILE A 88 -3.54 -2.21 10.69
CA ILE A 88 -2.77 -0.97 10.82
C ILE A 88 -3.20 0.04 9.75
N GLY A 89 -3.19 -0.36 8.48
CA GLY A 89 -3.56 0.51 7.36
C GLY A 89 -5.00 1.03 7.44
N VAL A 90 -5.94 0.18 7.88
CA VAL A 90 -7.35 0.56 8.09
C VAL A 90 -7.49 1.56 9.25
N MET A 91 -6.88 1.26 10.40
CA MET A 91 -7.01 2.09 11.61
C MET A 91 -6.27 3.43 11.53
N GLN A 92 -5.27 3.52 10.65
CA GLN A 92 -4.53 4.75 10.36
C GLN A 92 -5.02 5.47 9.09
N SER A 93 -6.17 5.07 8.54
CA SER A 93 -6.84 5.80 7.46
C SER A 93 -7.28 7.18 7.94
N SER A 94 -7.26 8.17 7.04
CA SER A 94 -7.85 9.48 7.30
C SER A 94 -9.38 9.48 7.12
N LEU A 95 -9.94 8.41 6.53
CA LEU A 95 -11.39 8.22 6.41
C LEU A 95 -11.99 7.91 7.78
N GLN A 96 -12.98 8.70 8.19
CA GLN A 96 -13.64 8.56 9.50
C GLN A 96 -14.76 7.52 9.51
N LEU A 97 -15.27 7.18 8.32
CA LEU A 97 -16.38 6.27 8.14
C LEU A 97 -15.88 5.01 7.47
N HIS A 98 -16.26 3.86 8.01
CA HIS A 98 -15.97 2.55 7.45
C HIS A 98 -17.26 1.76 7.33
N LEU A 99 -17.48 1.16 6.16
CA LEU A 99 -18.52 0.16 5.98
C LEU A 99 -17.91 -1.23 6.22
N LEU A 100 -18.63 -2.09 6.94
CA LEU A 100 -18.20 -3.46 7.21
C LEU A 100 -19.17 -4.44 6.55
N LEU A 101 -18.62 -5.34 5.73
CA LEU A 101 -19.33 -6.52 5.24
C LEU A 101 -18.91 -7.73 6.07
N ILE A 102 -19.84 -8.25 6.86
CA ILE A 102 -19.66 -9.53 7.57
C ILE A 102 -20.27 -10.62 6.69
N THR A 103 -19.43 -11.53 6.20
CA THR A 103 -19.84 -12.62 5.31
C THR A 103 -19.01 -13.88 5.58
N ASP A 104 -19.64 -15.03 5.43
CA ASP A 104 -18.94 -16.31 5.41
C ASP A 104 -18.25 -16.52 4.06
N LYS A 105 -16.93 -16.79 4.07
CA LYS A 105 -16.14 -17.07 2.87
C LYS A 105 -16.49 -18.41 2.21
N MET A 106 -17.06 -19.34 2.97
CA MET A 106 -17.47 -20.66 2.49
C MET A 106 -18.86 -20.65 1.84
N SER A 107 -19.61 -19.56 2.00
CA SER A 107 -20.92 -19.41 1.39
C SER A 107 -20.83 -19.32 -0.13
N PRO A 108 -21.70 -20.02 -0.89
CA PRO A 108 -21.75 -19.88 -2.35
C PRO A 108 -22.17 -18.48 -2.81
N LYS A 109 -22.76 -17.65 -1.92
CA LYS A 109 -23.14 -16.26 -2.20
C LYS A 109 -21.97 -15.28 -2.03
N HIS A 110 -20.88 -15.70 -1.40
CA HIS A 110 -19.75 -14.83 -1.08
C HIS A 110 -19.16 -14.10 -2.31
N PRO A 111 -18.93 -14.76 -3.47
CA PRO A 111 -18.40 -14.08 -4.64
C PRO A 111 -19.29 -12.95 -5.15
N GLU A 112 -20.61 -13.18 -5.20
CA GLU A 112 -21.58 -12.18 -5.65
C GLU A 112 -21.67 -11.00 -4.66
N GLN A 113 -21.69 -11.30 -3.35
CA GLN A 113 -21.69 -10.27 -2.30
C GLN A 113 -20.44 -9.39 -2.38
N MET A 114 -19.26 -10.00 -2.54
CA MET A 114 -18.00 -9.26 -2.69
C MET A 114 -17.97 -8.43 -3.98
N HIS A 115 -18.55 -8.93 -5.08
CA HIS A 115 -18.65 -8.17 -6.33
C HIS A 115 -19.50 -6.91 -6.15
N ARG A 116 -20.72 -7.05 -5.59
CA ARG A 116 -21.60 -5.92 -5.30
C ARG A 116 -20.96 -4.92 -4.32
N TYR A 117 -20.25 -5.43 -3.31
CA TYR A 117 -19.57 -4.61 -2.32
C TYR A 117 -18.46 -3.74 -2.96
N ARG A 118 -17.63 -4.35 -3.82
CA ARG A 118 -16.60 -3.60 -4.57
C ARG A 118 -17.21 -2.58 -5.51
N ALA A 119 -18.28 -2.93 -6.23
CA ALA A 119 -18.97 -2.01 -7.12
C ALA A 119 -19.55 -0.80 -6.35
N ALA A 120 -20.12 -1.03 -5.17
CA ALA A 120 -20.60 0.05 -4.31
C ALA A 120 -19.45 0.93 -3.80
N ALA A 121 -18.33 0.33 -3.38
CA ALA A 121 -17.19 1.06 -2.81
C ALA A 121 -16.63 2.12 -3.77
N GLU A 122 -16.61 1.86 -5.09
CA GLU A 122 -16.21 2.84 -6.11
C GLU A 122 -17.04 4.14 -6.07
N LEU A 123 -18.32 4.06 -5.70
CA LEU A 123 -19.21 5.21 -5.60
C LEU A 123 -18.93 6.09 -4.37
N PHE A 124 -18.22 5.55 -3.37
CA PHE A 124 -17.94 6.21 -2.09
C PHE A 124 -16.46 6.49 -1.85
N LYS A 125 -15.62 6.35 -2.88
CA LYS A 125 -14.18 6.62 -2.77
C LYS A 125 -13.89 8.00 -2.16
N GLY A 126 -13.00 8.04 -1.17
CA GLY A 126 -12.64 9.25 -0.43
C GLY A 126 -13.67 9.68 0.61
N LYS A 127 -14.72 8.88 0.85
CA LYS A 127 -15.78 9.16 1.83
C LYS A 127 -15.95 8.01 2.83
N VAL A 128 -15.91 6.77 2.34
CA VAL A 128 -16.11 5.51 3.09
C VAL A 128 -15.06 4.48 2.66
#